data_AF-A0A3B8W548-F1
#
_entry.id   AF-A0A3B8W548-F1
#
_cell.length_a   1.000
_cell.length_b   1.000
_cell.length_c   1.000
_cell.angle_alpha   90.00
_cell.angle_beta   90.00
_cell.angle_gamma   90.00
#
_symmetry.space_group_name_H-M   'P 1'
#
loop_
_entity.id
_entity.type
_entity.pdbx_description
1 polymer ?
#
loop_
_entity_poly.entity_id
_entity_poly.type
_entity_poly.pdbx_seq_one_letter_code
_entity_poly.pdbx_strand_id
1 'polypeptide(L)'
;MEVVGAVIAKIFKLSFPGDKDEIETIFTEGLKEFDLSKDSIRTLPVDEVIAKLGGKQQLELFTELVTMYVSKTNDPDLLLLRQKLSDQLTQNKICNFYDYIQS
;
A
#
# COMPACT_ATOMS: atom_id res chain seq x y z
N MET A 1 17.67 -2.73 -10.46
CA MET A 1 16.54 -2.36 -9.56
C MET A 1 15.96 -1.05 -10.06
N GLU A 2 15.14 -1.08 -11.12
CA GLU A 2 14.60 0.13 -11.78
C GLU A 2 13.06 0.10 -11.98
N VAL A 3 12.40 -1.03 -11.66
CA VAL A 3 11.00 -1.28 -12.07
C VAL A 3 9.98 -0.66 -11.11
N VAL A 4 10.28 -0.70 -9.81
CA VAL A 4 9.43 -0.16 -8.73
C VAL A 4 9.10 1.33 -8.96
N GLY A 5 10.05 2.10 -9.48
CA GLY A 5 9.87 3.54 -9.76
C GLY A 5 8.85 3.82 -10.87
N ALA A 6 8.71 2.95 -11.88
CA ALA A 6 7.79 3.16 -13.00
C ALA A 6 6.33 2.97 -12.59
N VAL A 7 6.05 2.02 -11.71
CA VAL A 7 4.69 1.76 -11.20
C VAL A 7 4.29 2.81 -10.17
N ILE A 8 5.21 3.25 -9.30
CA ILE A 8 5.00 4.42 -8.43
C ILE A 8 4.72 5.66 -9.25
N ALA A 9 5.49 5.90 -10.33
CA ALA A 9 5.28 7.05 -11.19
C ALA A 9 3.92 7.00 -11.90
N LYS A 10 3.39 5.82 -12.25
CA LYS A 10 2.02 5.65 -12.76
C LYS A 10 0.96 5.93 -11.69
N ILE A 11 1.15 5.40 -10.47
CA ILE A 11 0.29 5.63 -9.30
C ILE A 11 0.21 7.13 -8.98
N PHE A 12 1.34 7.85 -8.95
CA PHE A 12 1.41 9.28 -8.66
C PHE A 12 1.01 10.17 -9.86
N LYS A 13 1.23 9.75 -11.11
CA LYS A 13 0.79 10.52 -12.30
C LYS A 13 -0.72 10.56 -12.46
N LEU A 14 -1.43 9.59 -11.91
CA LEU A 14 -2.89 9.61 -11.87
C LEU A 14 -3.35 10.61 -10.81
N SER A 15 -3.37 11.88 -11.18
CA SER A 15 -4.23 12.86 -10.54
C SER A 15 -5.69 12.42 -10.80
N PHE A 16 -6.30 11.79 -9.79
CA PHE A 16 -7.55 11.01 -9.86
C PHE A 16 -8.76 11.77 -10.45
N PRO A 17 -9.22 11.35 -11.63
CA PRO A 17 -10.46 10.60 -11.73
C PRO A 17 -10.33 9.44 -12.75
N GLY A 18 -9.91 8.26 -12.31
CA GLY A 18 -9.89 7.04 -13.12
C GLY A 18 -11.12 6.16 -12.91
N ASP A 19 -11.49 5.40 -13.95
CA ASP A 19 -12.55 4.38 -13.96
C ASP A 19 -12.19 3.18 -13.07
N LYS A 20 -13.20 2.44 -12.60
CA LYS A 20 -13.01 1.30 -11.67
C LYS A 20 -12.07 0.24 -12.24
N ASP A 21 -12.22 -0.11 -13.51
CA ASP A 21 -11.38 -1.09 -14.22
C ASP A 21 -9.92 -0.64 -14.35
N GLU A 22 -9.70 0.67 -14.54
CA GLU A 22 -8.36 1.24 -14.65
C GLU A 22 -7.63 1.14 -13.31
N ILE A 23 -8.32 1.50 -12.23
CA ILE A 23 -7.83 1.40 -10.85
C ILE A 23 -7.55 -0.06 -10.48
N GLU A 24 -8.41 -0.99 -10.90
CA GLU A 24 -8.18 -2.43 -10.72
C GLU A 24 -6.93 -2.93 -11.44
N THR A 25 -6.69 -2.44 -12.66
CA THR A 25 -5.50 -2.78 -13.44
C THR A 25 -4.24 -2.29 -12.73
N ILE A 26 -4.20 -1.01 -12.34
CA ILE A 26 -3.06 -0.41 -11.63
C ILE A 26 -2.80 -1.10 -10.30
N PHE A 27 -3.87 -1.43 -9.56
CA PHE A 27 -3.75 -2.19 -8.31
C PHE A 27 -3.12 -3.55 -8.53
N THR A 28 -3.56 -4.27 -9.57
CA THR A 28 -3.03 -5.60 -9.91
C THR A 28 -1.58 -5.54 -10.40
N GLU A 29 -1.22 -4.54 -11.22
CA GLU A 29 0.16 -4.29 -11.63
C GLU A 29 1.04 -3.93 -10.42
N GLY A 30 0.57 -3.03 -9.55
CA GLY A 30 1.26 -2.65 -8.32
C GLY A 30 1.52 -3.84 -7.41
N LEU A 31 0.54 -4.72 -7.21
CA LEU A 31 0.73 -5.95 -6.44
C LEU A 31 1.85 -6.83 -6.99
N LYS A 32 1.90 -7.01 -8.31
CA LYS A 32 2.95 -7.83 -8.96
C LYS A 32 4.35 -7.27 -8.72
N GLU A 33 4.51 -5.94 -8.67
CA GLU A 33 5.80 -5.31 -8.36
C GLU A 33 6.30 -5.62 -6.95
N PHE A 34 5.38 -5.87 -6.02
CA PHE A 34 5.71 -6.28 -4.65
C PHE A 34 5.76 -7.80 -4.46
N ASP A 35 5.72 -8.58 -5.56
CA ASP A 35 5.63 -10.05 -5.50
C ASP A 35 4.40 -10.51 -4.66
N LEU A 36 3.31 -9.77 -4.82
CA LEU A 36 2.02 -9.98 -4.16
C LEU A 36 0.94 -10.18 -5.22
N SER A 37 -0.14 -10.84 -4.81
CA SER A 37 -1.33 -11.02 -5.64
C SER A 37 -2.60 -10.67 -4.84
N LYS A 38 -3.72 -10.43 -5.53
CA LYS A 38 -5.01 -10.17 -4.88
C LYS A 38 -5.42 -11.31 -3.94
N ASP A 39 -5.07 -12.55 -4.30
CA ASP A 39 -5.31 -13.72 -3.47
C ASP A 39 -4.41 -13.68 -2.23
N SER A 40 -3.11 -13.46 -2.43
CA SER A 40 -2.13 -13.39 -1.34
C SER A 40 -2.48 -12.32 -0.31
N ILE A 41 -2.91 -11.14 -0.71
CA ILE A 41 -3.27 -10.07 0.26
C ILE A 41 -4.59 -10.35 1.00
N ARG A 42 -5.41 -11.28 0.51
CA ARG A 42 -6.65 -11.72 1.15
C ARG A 42 -6.42 -12.92 2.08
N THR A 43 -5.50 -13.81 1.70
CA THR A 43 -5.22 -15.04 2.44
C THR A 43 -4.09 -14.90 3.45
N LEU A 44 -3.08 -14.07 3.15
CA LEU A 44 -1.92 -13.89 4.02
C LEU A 44 -2.25 -12.92 5.16
N PRO A 45 -1.68 -13.16 6.35
CA PRO A 45 -1.74 -12.17 7.42
C PRO A 45 -1.03 -10.89 6.98
N VAL A 46 -1.60 -9.75 7.38
CA VAL A 46 -1.07 -8.41 7.01
C VAL A 46 0.40 -8.26 7.41
N ASP A 47 0.82 -8.84 8.52
CA ASP A 47 2.22 -8.81 8.96
C ASP A 47 3.17 -9.51 7.97
N GLU A 48 2.73 -10.57 7.29
CA GLU A 48 3.52 -11.19 6.21
C GLU A 48 3.54 -10.35 4.94
N VAL A 49 2.43 -9.69 4.62
CA VAL A 49 2.38 -8.72 3.52
C VAL A 49 3.37 -7.59 3.79
N ILE A 50 3.41 -7.07 5.02
CA ILE A 50 4.35 -6.03 5.45
C ILE A 50 5.79 -6.55 5.44
N ALA A 51 6.03 -7.78 5.90
CA ALA A 51 7.37 -8.38 5.87
C ALA A 51 7.88 -8.56 4.43
N LYS A 52 6.99 -8.84 3.47
CA LYS A 52 7.31 -8.84 2.02
C LYS A 52 7.61 -7.44 1.48
N LEU A 53 6.94 -6.41 2.02
CA LEU A 53 7.25 -5.01 1.74
C LEU A 53 8.53 -4.62 2.51
N GLY A 54 9.68 -5.00 1.96
CA GLY A 54 11.03 -4.90 2.55
C GLY A 54 11.54 -3.52 2.97
N GLY A 55 10.69 -2.52 3.18
CA GLY A 55 11.05 -1.24 3.76
C GLY A 55 9.87 -0.28 3.97
N LYS A 56 10.11 0.73 4.83
CA LYS A 56 9.13 1.80 5.15
C LYS A 56 8.58 2.49 3.91
N GLN A 57 9.42 2.78 2.92
CA GLN A 57 9.00 3.44 1.68
C GLN A 57 8.04 2.57 0.85
N GLN A 58 8.30 1.26 0.76
CA GLN A 58 7.42 0.32 0.07
C GLN A 58 6.09 0.16 0.82
N LEU A 59 6.13 0.16 2.16
CA LEU A 59 4.94 0.16 3.00
C LEU A 59 4.08 1.42 2.76
N GLU A 60 4.67 2.61 2.70
CA GLU A 60 3.96 3.87 2.42
C GLU A 60 3.27 3.82 1.05
N LEU A 61 4.01 3.41 0.01
CA LEU A 61 3.50 3.28 -1.36
C LEU A 61 2.38 2.25 -1.48
N PHE A 62 2.56 1.09 -0.85
CA PHE A 62 1.56 0.04 -0.85
C PHE A 62 0.29 0.46 -0.10
N THR A 63 0.44 1.18 1.01
CA THR A 63 -0.69 1.71 1.76
C THR A 63 -1.49 2.71 0.92
N GLU A 64 -0.82 3.55 0.15
CA GLU A 64 -1.45 4.51 -0.75
C GLU A 64 -2.20 3.80 -1.90
N LEU A 65 -1.56 2.79 -2.50
CA LEU A 65 -2.16 1.92 -3.52
C LEU A 65 -3.44 1.21 -3.03
N VAL A 66 -3.39 0.62 -1.84
CA VAL A 66 -4.57 -0.03 -1.23
C VAL A 66 -5.64 1.01 -0.89
N THR A 67 -5.27 2.17 -0.36
CA THR A 67 -6.22 3.25 -0.02
C THR A 67 -6.98 3.74 -1.25
N MET A 68 -6.28 3.89 -2.36
CA MET A 68 -6.86 4.28 -3.65
C MET A 68 -7.87 3.24 -4.15
N TYR A 69 -7.47 1.96 -4.18
CA TYR A 69 -8.34 0.87 -4.64
C TYR A 69 -9.60 0.76 -3.77
N VAL A 70 -9.43 0.80 -2.45
CA VAL A 70 -10.53 0.72 -1.49
C VAL A 70 -11.50 1.90 -1.64
N SER A 71 -11.00 3.11 -1.85
CA SER A 71 -11.83 4.31 -2.01
C SER A 71 -12.78 4.23 -3.22
N LYS A 72 -12.51 3.33 -4.17
CA LYS A 72 -13.26 3.18 -5.43
C LYS A 72 -14.04 1.88 -5.51
N THR A 73 -13.55 0.83 -4.88
CA THR A 73 -14.19 -0.49 -4.89
C THR A 73 -15.04 -0.77 -3.65
N ASN A 74 -14.80 -0.05 -2.55
CA ASN A 74 -15.36 -0.34 -1.22
C ASN A 74 -15.18 -1.81 -0.80
N ASP A 75 -14.05 -2.42 -1.19
CA ASP A 75 -13.73 -3.82 -0.85
C ASP A 75 -13.48 -3.94 0.67
N PRO A 76 -14.30 -4.73 1.41
CA PRO A 76 -14.24 -4.82 2.87
C PRO A 76 -12.98 -5.56 3.37
N ASP A 77 -12.45 -6.51 2.61
CA ASP A 77 -11.23 -7.24 2.97
C ASP A 77 -10.01 -6.30 2.92
N LEU A 78 -10.01 -5.40 1.93
CA LEU A 78 -8.94 -4.41 1.78
C LEU A 78 -9.13 -3.18 2.66
N LEU A 79 -10.34 -2.89 3.15
CA LEU A 79 -10.58 -1.87 4.18
C LEU A 79 -9.81 -2.20 5.47
N LEU A 80 -9.89 -3.46 5.92
CA LEU A 80 -9.18 -3.94 7.09
C LEU A 80 -7.66 -3.93 6.88
N LEU A 81 -7.20 -4.36 5.69
CA LEU A 81 -5.79 -4.29 5.29
C LEU A 81 -5.26 -2.86 5.33
N ARG A 82 -5.98 -1.91 4.70
CA ARG A 82 -5.65 -0.48 4.68
C ARG A 82 -5.52 0.09 6.09
N GLN A 83 -6.42 -0.27 6.99
CA GLN A 83 -6.39 0.16 8.38
C GLN A 83 -5.14 -0.35 9.08
N LYS A 84 -4.86 -1.65 9.03
CA LYS A 84 -3.66 -2.25 9.62
C LYS A 84 -2.34 -1.69 9.07
N LEU A 85 -2.28 -1.45 7.75
CA LEU A 85 -1.14 -0.80 7.10
C LEU A 85 -0.94 0.64 7.62
N SER A 86 -2.04 1.39 7.75
CA SER A 86 -2.01 2.75 8.34
C SER A 86 -1.60 2.74 9.81
N ASP A 87 -2.07 1.76 10.60
CA ASP A 87 -1.67 1.57 12.00
C ASP A 87 -0.18 1.27 12.11
N GLN A 88 0.36 0.39 11.26
CA GLN A 88 1.79 0.08 11.22
C GLN A 88 2.65 1.28 10.82
N LEU A 89 2.21 2.08 9.86
CA LEU A 89 2.86 3.36 9.52
C LEU A 89 2.78 4.37 10.67
N THR A 90 1.65 4.41 11.38
CA THR A 90 1.42 5.32 12.51
C THR A 90 2.25 4.91 13.72
N GLN A 91 2.36 3.62 14.04
CA GLN A 91 3.25 3.10 15.09
C GLN A 91 4.72 3.41 14.78
N ASN A 92 5.14 3.26 13.52
CA ASN A 92 6.47 3.69 13.07
C ASN A 92 6.68 5.22 13.16
N LYS A 93 5.62 6.02 13.02
CA LYS A 93 5.67 7.47 13.27
C LYS A 93 5.71 7.81 14.76
N ILE A 94 4.98 7.08 15.62
CA ILE A 94 4.97 7.30 17.07
C ILE A 94 6.34 6.99 17.68
N CYS A 95 7.03 5.93 17.23
CA CYS A 95 8.42 5.68 17.63
C CYS A 95 9.38 6.79 17.22
N ASN A 96 9.15 7.48 16.08
CA ASN A 96 9.94 8.65 15.68
C ASN A 96 9.55 9.94 16.43
N PHE A 97 8.29 10.07 16.87
CA PHE A 97 7.82 11.26 17.55
C PHE A 97 8.30 11.32 19.01
N TYR A 98 8.45 10.17 19.68
CA TYR A 98 9.04 10.11 21.02
C TYR A 98 10.55 10.40 21.03
N ASP A 99 11.26 10.08 19.96
CA ASP A 99 12.68 10.43 19.80
C ASP A 99 12.87 11.95 19.54
N TYR A 100 11.91 12.59 18.85
CA TYR A 100 11.92 14.03 18.58
C TYR A 100 11.52 14.90 19.78
N ILE A 101 10.69 14.40 20.70
CA ILE A 101 10.30 15.16 21.92
C ILE A 101 11.38 15.05 23.03
N GLN A 102 12.31 14.10 22.94
CA GLN A 102 13.40 13.92 23.91
C GLN A 102 14.78 14.47 23.47
N SER A 103 14.89 15.13 22.30
CA SER A 103 16.10 15.88 21.89
C SER A 103 16.02 17.37 22.23
#